data_AF-A0A1Y1MMQ7-F1
#
_entry.id   AF-A0A1Y1MMQ7-F1
#
_cell.length_a   1.000
_cell.length_b   1.000
_cell.length_c   1.000
_cell.angle_alpha   90.00
_cell.angle_beta   90.00
_cell.angle_gamma   90.00
#
_symmetry.space_group_name_H-M   'P 1'
#
loop_
_entity.id
_entity.type
_entity.pdbx_description
1 polymer ?
#
loop_
_entity_poly.entity_id
_entity_poly.type
_entity_poly.pdbx_seq_one_letter_code
_entity_poly.pdbx_strand_id
1 'polypeptide(L)'
;PLHQKIIDVNKSKQYEAFNMEHQIPNEVALLFDAVNLTSTVINEYGLLKTKALNCKSSTSWEYGSTLFNYLKLKSFNGLSGRVEFNQYGQRTQFDLDILSLNEEGLQKIGMWDTANGLEMLRLKPDLEPTERSLRHAHFNVMVCWIQPYAMLKTTSAPLTGNDQFEGFSIDLIRELSNLEGFKYTFIRNEDDLNGSYNSTSGKWNGMIEDILSG
;
A
#
# COMPACT_ATOMS: atom_id res chain seq x y z
N PRO A 1 -30.44 7.22 25.04
CA PRO A 1 -30.96 7.83 23.78
C PRO A 1 -29.92 8.64 22.99
N LEU A 2 -29.12 9.50 23.63
CA LEU A 2 -28.00 10.22 22.97
C LEU A 2 -26.78 9.32 22.70
N HIS A 3 -26.49 8.39 23.61
CA HIS A 3 -25.34 7.49 23.50
C HIS A 3 -25.47 6.52 22.31
N GLN A 4 -26.68 6.05 22.02
CA GLN A 4 -26.96 5.20 20.86
C GLN A 4 -26.79 5.97 19.54
N LYS A 5 -27.23 7.25 19.48
CA LYS A 5 -27.04 8.11 18.32
C LYS A 5 -25.56 8.43 18.05
N ILE A 6 -24.72 8.53 19.08
CA ILE A 6 -23.26 8.72 18.91
C ILE A 6 -22.60 7.43 18.38
N ILE A 7 -23.06 6.27 18.84
CA ILE A 7 -22.59 4.96 18.34
C ILE A 7 -23.02 4.76 16.88
N ASP A 8 -24.24 5.15 16.52
CA ASP A 8 -24.75 5.02 15.15
C ASP A 8 -24.09 6.02 14.17
N VAL A 9 -23.76 7.23 14.62
CA VAL A 9 -22.97 8.21 13.82
C VAL A 9 -21.49 7.81 13.70
N ASN A 10 -20.93 7.08 14.67
CA ASN A 10 -19.58 6.52 14.55
C ASN A 10 -19.53 5.20 13.76
N LYS A 11 -20.65 4.48 13.66
CA LYS A 11 -20.78 3.32 12.74
C LYS A 11 -20.94 3.73 11.28
N SER A 12 -21.35 4.97 10.97
CA SER A 12 -21.42 5.46 9.60
C SER A 12 -20.08 5.86 9.00
N LYS A 13 -18.97 5.77 9.74
CA LYS A 13 -17.61 5.72 9.17
C LYS A 13 -17.17 4.26 9.00
N GLN A 14 -18.08 3.42 8.52
CA GLN A 14 -17.78 2.07 8.10
C GLN A 14 -16.81 2.15 6.93
N TYR A 15 -15.68 1.48 7.08
CA TYR A 15 -14.70 1.24 6.03
C TYR A 15 -15.42 0.53 4.88
N GLU A 16 -15.66 1.24 3.79
CA GLU A 16 -16.20 0.61 2.60
C GLU A 16 -15.07 -0.19 1.96
N ALA A 17 -15.26 -1.51 1.85
CA ALA A 17 -14.40 -2.36 1.03
C ALA A 17 -14.31 -1.73 -0.37
N PHE A 18 -13.10 -1.52 -0.86
CA PHE A 18 -12.89 -0.89 -2.16
C PHE A 18 -13.29 -1.89 -3.24
N ASN A 19 -14.52 -1.75 -3.75
CA ASN A 19 -15.08 -2.66 -4.74
C ASN A 19 -14.51 -2.34 -6.14
N MET A 20 -13.50 -3.09 -6.56
CA MET A 20 -12.92 -2.99 -7.91
C MET A 20 -13.88 -3.43 -9.03
N GLU A 21 -14.91 -4.22 -8.72
CA GLU A 21 -15.77 -4.86 -9.73
C GLU A 21 -16.66 -3.86 -10.49
N HIS A 22 -16.79 -2.63 -9.96
CA HIS A 22 -17.61 -1.56 -10.54
C HIS A 22 -16.83 -0.27 -10.80
N GLN A 23 -15.49 -0.31 -10.86
CA GLN A 23 -14.70 0.89 -11.11
C GLN A 23 -14.49 1.16 -12.60
N ILE A 24 -14.71 2.41 -12.96
CA ILE A 24 -14.35 2.94 -14.28
C ILE A 24 -12.82 2.95 -14.36
N PRO A 25 -12.21 2.35 -15.40
CA PRO A 25 -10.77 2.42 -15.59
C PRO A 25 -10.31 3.89 -15.65
N ASN A 26 -9.15 4.18 -15.08
CA ASN A 26 -8.62 5.55 -15.01
C ASN A 26 -8.50 6.17 -16.40
N GLU A 27 -8.14 5.37 -17.41
CA GLU A 27 -8.03 5.81 -18.80
C GLU A 27 -9.38 6.28 -19.36
N VAL A 28 -10.48 5.64 -18.96
CA VAL A 28 -11.84 5.99 -19.39
C VAL A 28 -12.30 7.25 -18.68
N ALA A 29 -12.02 7.39 -17.37
CA ALA A 29 -12.31 8.61 -16.63
C ALA A 29 -11.55 9.82 -17.21
N LEU A 30 -10.26 9.65 -17.53
CA LEU A 30 -9.44 10.68 -18.16
C LEU A 30 -9.93 11.03 -19.58
N LEU A 31 -10.33 10.03 -20.38
CA LEU A 31 -10.89 10.27 -21.71
C LEU A 31 -12.19 11.07 -21.64
N PHE A 32 -13.07 10.71 -20.70
CA PHE A 32 -14.33 11.42 -20.47
C PHE A 32 -14.07 12.89 -20.10
N ASP A 33 -13.17 13.12 -19.15
CA ASP A 33 -12.79 14.47 -18.72
C ASP A 33 -12.15 15.28 -19.87
N ALA A 34 -11.31 14.64 -20.69
CA ALA A 34 -10.68 15.28 -21.84
C ALA A 34 -11.69 15.71 -22.92
N VAL A 35 -12.68 14.86 -23.23
CA VAL A 35 -13.76 15.19 -24.16
C VAL A 35 -14.63 16.30 -23.60
N ASN A 36 -14.98 16.24 -22.32
CA ASN A 36 -15.79 17.27 -21.66
C ASN A 36 -15.09 18.63 -21.66
N LEU A 37 -13.80 18.68 -21.31
CA LEU A 37 -12.97 19.88 -21.37
C LEU A 37 -12.94 20.48 -22.79
N THR A 38 -12.65 19.63 -23.78
CA THR A 38 -12.52 20.07 -25.18
C THR A 38 -13.86 20.57 -25.73
N SER A 39 -14.95 19.85 -25.47
CA SER A 39 -16.29 20.24 -25.90
C SER A 39 -16.72 21.56 -25.27
N THR A 40 -16.50 21.72 -23.96
CA THR A 40 -16.81 22.96 -23.24
C THR A 40 -16.06 24.15 -23.84
N VAL A 41 -14.75 24.01 -24.08
CA VAL A 41 -13.95 25.09 -24.66
C VAL A 41 -14.35 25.43 -26.09
N ILE A 42 -14.61 24.43 -26.94
CA ILE A 42 -15.06 24.66 -28.33
C ILE A 42 -16.41 25.38 -28.35
N ASN A 43 -17.36 24.95 -27.49
CA ASN A 43 -18.69 25.56 -27.42
C ASN A 43 -18.64 27.02 -26.95
N GLU A 44 -17.79 27.34 -25.98
CA GLU A 44 -17.63 28.71 -25.49
C GLU A 44 -16.88 29.62 -26.48
N TYR A 45 -15.88 29.09 -27.18
CA TYR A 45 -15.13 29.87 -28.18
C TYR A 45 -15.97 30.18 -29.42
N GLY A 46 -16.91 29.28 -29.77
CA GLY A 46 -17.76 29.39 -30.95
C GLY A 46 -17.15 28.78 -32.20
N LEU A 47 -17.52 29.28 -33.38
CA LEU A 47 -17.11 28.73 -34.67
C LEU A 47 -15.61 28.90 -34.94
N LEU A 48 -14.85 27.82 -34.78
CA LEU A 48 -13.45 27.73 -35.14
C LEU A 48 -13.28 27.57 -36.65
N LYS A 49 -12.50 28.46 -37.29
CA LYS A 49 -12.11 28.28 -38.70
C LYS A 49 -11.02 27.21 -38.79
N THR A 50 -11.37 26.07 -39.37
CA THR A 50 -10.42 24.96 -39.58
C THR A 50 -9.49 25.23 -40.75
N LYS A 51 -8.22 24.82 -40.62
CA LYS A 51 -7.20 24.92 -41.67
C LYS A 51 -6.53 23.56 -41.83
N ALA A 52 -6.50 23.03 -43.05
CA ALA A 52 -5.72 21.83 -43.35
C ALA A 52 -4.22 22.16 -43.32
N LEU A 53 -3.43 21.32 -42.66
CA LEU A 53 -1.99 21.49 -42.51
C LEU A 53 -1.23 20.27 -43.06
N ASN A 54 0.05 20.46 -43.34
CA ASN A 54 0.96 19.40 -43.80
C ASN A 54 2.14 19.28 -42.84
N CYS A 55 2.46 18.08 -42.35
CA CYS A 55 3.55 17.83 -41.40
C CYS A 55 4.95 18.14 -41.96
N LYS A 56 5.12 18.24 -43.28
CA LYS A 56 6.37 18.67 -43.93
C LYS A 56 6.54 20.19 -43.99
N SER A 57 5.48 20.94 -43.67
CA SER A 57 5.44 22.40 -43.67
C SER A 57 5.67 22.95 -42.27
N SER A 58 6.26 24.14 -42.17
CA SER A 58 6.38 24.91 -40.92
C SER A 58 5.12 25.74 -40.60
N THR A 59 4.08 25.68 -41.43
CA THR A 59 2.84 26.43 -41.23
C THR A 59 2.04 25.87 -40.06
N SER A 60 1.68 26.74 -39.12
CA SER A 60 0.76 26.44 -38.02
C SER A 60 -0.65 26.98 -38.30
N TRP A 61 -1.61 26.54 -37.48
CA TRP A 61 -2.95 27.09 -37.44
C TRP A 61 -2.96 28.37 -36.61
N GLU A 62 -3.50 29.48 -37.14
CA GLU A 62 -3.39 30.80 -36.50
C GLU A 62 -4.04 30.86 -35.10
N TYR A 63 -5.07 30.04 -34.87
CA TYR A 63 -5.81 30.01 -33.61
C TYR A 63 -5.34 28.92 -32.63
N GLY A 64 -4.36 28.09 -33.01
CA GLY A 64 -3.95 26.93 -32.22
C GLY A 64 -3.41 27.29 -30.84
N SER A 65 -2.56 28.32 -30.74
CA SER A 65 -2.01 28.79 -29.46
C SER A 65 -3.09 29.41 -28.56
N THR A 66 -4.02 30.17 -29.14
CA THR A 66 -5.16 30.72 -28.42
C THR A 66 -6.04 29.60 -27.85
N LEU A 67 -6.44 28.63 -28.68
CA LEU A 67 -7.26 27.51 -28.22
C LEU A 67 -6.57 26.71 -27.10
N PHE A 68 -5.27 26.44 -27.25
CA PHE A 68 -4.50 25.77 -26.22
C PHE A 68 -4.46 26.56 -24.90
N ASN A 69 -4.34 27.89 -24.96
CA ASN A 69 -4.42 28.72 -23.75
C ASN A 69 -5.80 28.69 -23.10
N TYR A 70 -6.89 28.67 -23.88
CA TYR A 70 -8.24 28.51 -23.34
C TYR A 70 -8.43 27.16 -22.62
N LEU A 71 -7.89 26.07 -23.20
CA LEU A 71 -7.90 24.75 -22.55
C LEU A 71 -7.18 24.79 -21.18
N LYS A 72 -6.00 25.41 -21.12
CA LYS A 72 -5.22 25.50 -19.87
C LYS A 72 -5.88 26.35 -18.78
N LEU A 73 -6.64 27.38 -19.16
CA LEU A 73 -7.30 28.28 -18.21
C LEU A 73 -8.58 27.68 -17.60
N LYS A 74 -9.08 26.57 -18.15
CA LYS A 74 -10.27 25.91 -17.62
C LYS A 74 -9.95 25.05 -16.41
N SER A 75 -10.83 25.18 -15.43
CA SER A 75 -10.85 24.38 -14.22
C SER A 75 -12.25 23.81 -14.02
N PHE A 76 -12.33 22.52 -13.72
CA PHE A 76 -13.60 21.83 -13.47
C PHE A 76 -13.40 20.59 -12.61
N ASN A 77 -14.50 20.06 -12.05
CA ASN A 77 -14.49 18.77 -11.36
C ASN A 77 -14.97 17.69 -12.33
N GLY A 78 -14.07 16.78 -12.70
CA GLY A 78 -14.32 15.65 -13.59
C GLY A 78 -14.45 14.32 -12.82
N LEU A 79 -14.51 13.21 -13.56
CA LEU A 79 -14.48 11.86 -12.98
C LEU A 79 -13.15 11.56 -12.30
N SER A 80 -12.06 12.15 -12.79
CA SER A 80 -10.72 12.04 -12.18
C SER A 80 -10.47 13.07 -11.07
N GLY A 81 -11.50 13.74 -10.56
CA GLY A 81 -11.40 14.78 -9.54
C GLY A 81 -11.20 16.19 -10.13
N ARG A 82 -10.59 17.09 -9.35
CA ARG A 82 -10.35 18.48 -9.76
C ARG A 82 -9.31 18.54 -10.89
N VAL A 83 -9.66 19.10 -12.03
CA VAL A 83 -8.77 19.25 -13.21
C VAL A 83 -8.35 20.70 -13.35
N GLU A 84 -7.05 20.97 -13.21
CA GLU A 84 -6.42 22.28 -13.39
C GLU A 84 -5.04 22.13 -14.00
N PHE A 85 -4.61 23.10 -14.81
CA PHE A 85 -3.33 23.04 -15.53
C PHE A 85 -2.42 24.22 -15.19
N ASN A 86 -1.11 23.98 -15.20
CA ASN A 86 -0.12 25.06 -15.20
C ASN A 86 0.05 25.70 -16.59
N GLN A 87 0.92 26.71 -16.67
CA GLN A 87 1.27 27.39 -17.92
C GLN A 87 1.79 26.47 -19.04
N TYR A 88 2.32 25.29 -18.70
CA TYR A 88 2.84 24.29 -19.64
C TYR A 88 1.78 23.24 -20.06
N GLY A 89 0.57 23.29 -19.48
CA GLY A 89 -0.49 22.30 -19.75
C GLY A 89 -0.36 21.02 -18.95
N GLN A 90 0.40 21.02 -17.85
CA GLN A 90 0.50 19.88 -16.93
C GLN A 90 -0.50 20.05 -15.80
N ARG A 91 -1.15 18.95 -15.40
CA ARG A 91 -2.13 18.97 -14.31
C ARG A 91 -1.44 19.31 -12.98
N THR A 92 -1.98 20.25 -12.22
CA THR A 92 -1.36 20.76 -10.97
C THR A 92 -2.08 20.34 -9.70
N GLN A 93 -3.36 19.99 -9.80
CA GLN A 93 -4.17 19.51 -8.68
C GLN A 93 -4.71 18.13 -9.00
N PHE A 94 -4.48 17.20 -8.08
CA PHE A 94 -5.02 15.85 -8.10
C PHE A 94 -4.92 15.26 -6.69
N ASP A 95 -5.82 14.32 -6.43
CA ASP A 95 -5.92 13.60 -5.18
C ASP A 95 -5.68 12.12 -5.47
N LEU A 96 -5.00 11.43 -4.56
CA LEU A 96 -4.69 10.01 -4.67
C LEU A 96 -5.20 9.28 -3.44
N ASP A 97 -5.91 8.17 -3.68
CA ASP A 97 -6.31 7.27 -2.62
C ASP A 97 -5.18 6.27 -2.34
N ILE A 98 -4.78 6.15 -1.07
CA ILE A 98 -3.81 5.16 -0.62
C ILE A 98 -4.57 3.90 -0.26
N LEU A 99 -4.27 2.81 -0.95
CA LEU A 99 -4.94 1.53 -0.78
C LEU A 99 -3.99 0.50 -0.17
N SER A 100 -4.50 -0.35 0.70
CA SER A 100 -3.80 -1.49 1.29
C SER A 100 -4.59 -2.76 0.99
N LEU A 101 -3.89 -3.81 0.58
CA LEU A 101 -4.47 -5.12 0.39
C LEU A 101 -4.30 -5.92 1.68
N ASN A 102 -5.41 -6.36 2.27
CA ASN A 102 -5.44 -7.25 3.43
C ASN A 102 -6.28 -8.51 3.13
N GLU A 103 -6.45 -9.38 4.13
CA GLU A 103 -7.25 -10.61 4.00
C GLU A 103 -8.71 -10.35 3.63
N GLU A 104 -9.26 -9.18 4.01
CA GLU A 104 -10.63 -8.75 3.70
C GLU A 104 -10.75 -8.10 2.31
N GLY A 105 -9.62 -7.84 1.64
CA GLY A 105 -9.56 -7.24 0.30
C GLY A 105 -8.84 -5.89 0.27
N LEU A 106 -9.10 -5.11 -0.77
CA LEU A 106 -8.49 -3.80 -0.93
C LEU A 106 -9.24 -2.77 -0.07
N GLN A 107 -8.52 -2.06 0.79
CA GLN A 107 -9.07 -1.06 1.70
C GLN A 107 -8.34 0.27 1.53
N LYS A 108 -9.11 1.37 1.54
CA LYS A 108 -8.54 2.72 1.55
C LYS A 108 -8.02 3.05 2.94
N ILE A 109 -6.72 3.31 3.05
CA ILE A 109 -6.00 3.58 4.29
C ILE A 109 -5.48 5.02 4.39
N GLY A 110 -5.68 5.82 3.35
CA GLY A 110 -5.22 7.19 3.34
C GLY A 110 -5.63 7.93 2.08
N MET A 111 -5.33 9.22 2.09
CA MET A 111 -5.44 10.11 0.95
C MET A 111 -4.18 10.94 0.86
N TRP A 112 -3.77 11.27 -0.34
CA TRP A 112 -2.71 12.23 -0.61
C TRP A 112 -3.26 13.31 -1.53
N ASP A 113 -3.03 14.56 -1.17
CA ASP A 113 -3.35 15.69 -2.03
C ASP A 113 -2.17 16.65 -2.15
N THR A 114 -2.20 17.46 -3.21
CA THR A 114 -1.12 18.43 -3.51
C THR A 114 -0.94 19.53 -2.47
N ALA A 115 -1.93 19.80 -1.61
CA ALA A 115 -1.92 20.89 -0.63
C ALA A 115 -1.46 20.44 0.76
N ASN A 116 -1.91 19.28 1.21
CA ASN A 116 -1.75 18.75 2.56
C ASN A 116 -0.77 17.57 2.62
N GLY A 117 -0.39 16.99 1.47
CA GLY A 117 0.45 15.80 1.42
C GLY A 117 -0.31 14.55 1.85
N LEU A 118 0.41 13.62 2.50
CA LEU A 118 -0.16 12.34 2.92
C LEU A 118 -0.95 12.48 4.22
N GLU A 119 -2.25 12.19 4.15
CA GLU A 119 -3.10 11.98 5.30
C GLU A 119 -3.48 10.49 5.39
N MET A 120 -2.88 9.79 6.35
CA MET A 120 -3.30 8.43 6.66
C MET A 120 -4.62 8.48 7.40
N LEU A 121 -5.65 7.83 6.84
CA LEU A 121 -6.81 7.48 7.64
C LEU A 121 -6.24 6.57 8.72
N ARG A 122 -6.38 6.98 9.99
CA ARG A 122 -6.04 6.10 11.10
C ARG A 122 -6.87 4.84 10.91
N LEU A 123 -6.24 3.82 10.31
CA LEU A 123 -6.47 2.45 10.71
C LEU A 123 -6.51 2.56 12.22
N LYS A 124 -7.64 2.24 12.82
CA LYS A 124 -7.58 1.87 14.23
C LYS A 124 -6.37 0.93 14.28
N PRO A 125 -5.32 1.22 15.08
CA PRO A 125 -4.43 0.14 15.42
C PRO A 125 -5.41 -0.93 15.86
N ASP A 126 -5.40 -2.05 15.16
CA ASP A 126 -6.18 -3.18 15.59
C ASP A 126 -5.80 -3.32 17.06
N LEU A 127 -6.80 -3.07 17.91
CA LEU A 127 -6.74 -3.19 19.35
C LEU A 127 -6.10 -1.99 20.09
N GLU A 128 -6.84 -1.46 21.06
CA GLU A 128 -6.30 -0.68 22.18
C GLU A 128 -5.02 -1.37 22.73
N PRO A 129 -4.04 -0.63 23.28
CA PRO A 129 -2.77 -1.20 23.79
C PRO A 129 -2.93 -2.39 24.75
N THR A 130 -4.12 -2.54 25.34
CA THR A 130 -4.55 -3.60 26.25
C THR A 130 -4.87 -4.94 25.59
N GLU A 131 -4.98 -5.02 24.26
CA GLU A 131 -5.34 -6.24 23.54
C GLU A 131 -4.33 -6.59 22.44
N ARG A 132 -3.02 -6.39 22.66
CA ARG A 132 -1.99 -7.04 21.81
C ARG A 132 -1.95 -8.55 22.07
N SER A 133 -3.04 -9.23 21.76
CA SER A 133 -3.13 -10.66 21.85
C SER A 133 -2.25 -11.25 20.77
N LEU A 134 -1.25 -12.03 21.17
CA LEU A 134 -0.49 -12.85 20.21
C LEU A 134 -1.30 -14.05 19.72
N ARG A 135 -2.55 -14.20 20.21
CA ARG A 135 -3.47 -15.25 19.80
C ARG A 135 -3.74 -15.13 18.30
N HIS A 136 -3.49 -16.22 17.59
CA HIS A 136 -3.59 -16.35 16.12
C HIS A 136 -2.45 -15.72 15.30
N ALA A 137 -1.50 -15.00 15.92
CA ALA A 137 -0.27 -14.62 15.24
C ALA A 137 0.56 -15.88 14.91
N HIS A 138 1.21 -15.91 13.76
CA HIS A 138 2.13 -16.99 13.38
C HIS A 138 3.55 -16.46 13.27
N PHE A 139 4.47 -16.99 14.06
CA PHE A 139 5.87 -16.58 14.07
C PHE A 139 6.76 -17.59 13.35
N ASN A 140 7.62 -17.10 12.48
CA ASN A 140 8.78 -17.84 12.02
C ASN A 140 9.89 -17.66 13.06
N VAL A 141 10.20 -18.73 13.80
CA VAL A 141 11.17 -18.70 14.89
C VAL A 141 12.48 -19.27 14.39
N MET A 142 13.46 -18.40 14.22
CA MET A 142 14.78 -18.80 13.75
C MET A 142 15.57 -19.53 14.84
N VAL A 143 16.25 -20.61 14.47
CA VAL A 143 17.07 -21.43 15.39
C VAL A 143 18.39 -21.81 14.73
N CYS A 144 19.43 -21.92 15.55
CA CYS A 144 20.74 -22.48 15.18
C CYS A 144 21.12 -23.64 16.12
N TRP A 145 22.01 -24.54 15.68
CA TRP A 145 22.42 -25.68 16.51
C TRP A 145 23.34 -25.27 17.64
N ILE A 146 22.80 -25.26 18.86
CA ILE A 146 23.57 -24.99 20.08
C ILE A 146 23.08 -25.94 21.16
N GLN A 147 23.89 -26.94 21.51
CA GLN A 147 23.60 -27.80 22.65
C GLN A 147 23.76 -27.00 23.96
N PRO A 148 22.84 -27.15 24.95
CA PRO A 148 21.62 -27.96 24.98
C PRO A 148 20.32 -27.20 24.64
N TYR A 149 20.43 -26.07 23.93
CA TYR A 149 19.33 -25.13 23.69
C TYR A 149 18.46 -25.49 22.48
N ALA A 150 19.07 -25.89 21.37
CA ALA A 150 18.38 -26.31 20.16
C ALA A 150 19.21 -27.38 19.42
N MET A 151 18.60 -28.54 19.18
CA MET A 151 19.23 -29.74 18.63
C MET A 151 18.21 -30.51 17.79
N LEU A 152 18.68 -31.35 16.86
CA LEU A 152 17.83 -32.34 16.21
C LEU A 152 17.57 -33.50 17.15
N LYS A 153 16.30 -33.92 17.23
CA LYS A 153 15.94 -35.15 17.94
C LYS A 153 16.59 -36.35 17.28
N THR A 154 17.24 -37.18 18.08
CA THR A 154 17.78 -38.47 17.63
C THR A 154 16.69 -39.53 17.69
N THR A 155 16.03 -39.81 16.56
CA THR A 155 14.95 -40.81 16.50
C THR A 155 15.08 -41.71 15.27
N SER A 156 14.53 -42.93 15.37
CA SER A 156 14.52 -43.91 14.27
C SER A 156 13.41 -43.66 13.25
N ALA A 157 12.39 -42.86 13.60
CA ALA A 157 11.30 -42.48 12.72
C ALA A 157 11.53 -41.07 12.14
N PRO A 158 11.16 -40.79 10.89
CA PRO A 158 11.26 -39.45 10.34
C PRO A 158 10.27 -38.52 11.05
N LEU A 159 10.78 -37.44 11.64
CA LEU A 159 9.98 -36.34 12.18
C LEU A 159 9.89 -35.21 11.15
N THR A 160 8.84 -34.39 11.23
CA THR A 160 8.61 -33.26 10.30
C THR A 160 8.21 -32.01 11.07
N GLY A 161 8.49 -30.83 10.51
CA GLY A 161 8.17 -29.55 11.13
C GLY A 161 8.83 -29.36 12.50
N ASN A 162 8.12 -28.73 13.43
CA ASN A 162 8.65 -28.39 14.75
C ASN A 162 9.06 -29.62 15.59
N ASP A 163 8.52 -30.80 15.30
CA ASP A 163 8.81 -32.01 16.07
C ASP A 163 10.23 -32.50 15.92
N GLN A 164 10.94 -32.06 14.88
CA GLN A 164 12.33 -32.40 14.60
C GLN A 164 13.32 -31.82 15.64
N PHE A 165 12.90 -30.80 16.39
CA PHE A 165 13.78 -30.04 17.27
C PHE A 165 13.55 -30.38 18.75
N GLU A 166 14.63 -30.40 19.54
CA GLU A 166 14.62 -30.52 21.00
C GLU A 166 15.66 -29.59 21.66
N GLY A 167 15.47 -29.33 22.95
CA GLY A 167 16.38 -28.50 23.75
C GLY A 167 15.66 -27.43 24.54
N PHE A 168 16.40 -26.75 25.41
CA PHE A 168 15.83 -25.78 26.35
C PHE A 168 15.06 -24.65 25.67
N SER A 169 15.61 -24.05 24.59
CA SER A 169 14.96 -22.95 23.88
C SER A 169 13.73 -23.43 23.10
N ILE A 170 13.76 -24.66 22.60
CA ILE A 170 12.63 -25.29 21.91
C ILE A 170 11.45 -25.45 22.89
N ASP A 171 11.72 -25.93 24.10
CA ASP A 171 10.72 -26.08 25.14
C ASP A 171 10.19 -24.73 25.63
N LEU A 172 11.08 -23.75 25.79
CA LEU A 172 10.68 -22.39 26.18
C LEU A 172 9.71 -21.76 25.19
N ILE A 173 9.99 -21.82 23.88
CA ILE A 173 9.09 -21.28 22.85
C ILE A 173 7.74 -22.00 22.85
N ARG A 174 7.74 -23.32 23.07
CA ARG A 174 6.50 -24.10 23.20
C ARG A 174 5.65 -23.61 24.39
N GLU A 175 6.26 -23.41 25.55
CA GLU A 175 5.54 -22.92 26.73
C GLU A 175 5.05 -21.48 26.55
N LEU A 176 5.84 -20.61 25.93
CA LEU A 176 5.41 -19.25 25.59
C LEU A 176 4.22 -19.27 24.61
N SER A 177 4.24 -20.14 23.61
CA SER A 177 3.14 -20.35 22.67
C SER A 177 1.87 -20.82 23.39
N ASN A 178 1.99 -21.73 24.36
CA ASN A 178 0.86 -22.19 25.17
C ASN A 178 0.25 -21.07 26.03
N LEU A 179 1.08 -20.19 26.60
CA LEU A 179 0.65 -19.07 27.44
C LEU A 179 -0.02 -17.96 26.63
N GLU A 180 0.61 -17.54 25.54
CA GLU A 180 0.22 -16.36 24.75
C GLU A 180 -0.68 -16.71 23.55
N GLY A 181 -0.76 -17.99 23.17
CA GLY A 181 -1.64 -18.51 22.12
C GLY A 181 -1.21 -18.22 20.69
N PHE A 182 0.07 -17.85 20.46
CA PHE A 182 0.61 -17.72 19.11
C PHE A 182 0.96 -19.08 18.51
N LYS A 183 0.90 -19.18 17.18
CA LYS A 183 1.43 -20.31 16.41
C LYS A 183 2.86 -20.01 15.98
N TYR A 184 3.65 -21.03 15.69
CA TYR A 184 5.01 -20.84 15.23
C TYR A 184 5.53 -22.00 14.40
N THR A 185 6.54 -21.71 13.58
CA THR A 185 7.34 -22.71 12.86
C THR A 185 8.82 -22.41 13.09
N PHE A 186 9.60 -23.43 13.46
CA PHE A 186 11.05 -23.31 13.54
C PHE A 186 11.67 -23.29 12.15
N ILE A 187 12.52 -22.30 11.91
CA ILE A 187 13.34 -22.18 10.70
C ILE A 187 14.79 -22.26 11.13
N ARG A 188 15.52 -23.24 10.59
CA ARG A 188 16.95 -23.34 10.84
C ARG A 188 17.68 -22.33 9.97
N ASN A 189 18.60 -21.58 10.56
CA ASN A 189 19.49 -20.75 9.77
C ASN A 189 20.52 -21.62 9.02
N GLU A 190 20.88 -21.23 7.80
CA GLU A 190 21.71 -22.08 6.93
C GLU A 190 23.14 -22.26 7.48
N ASP A 191 23.67 -21.21 8.11
CA ASP A 191 25.07 -21.14 8.54
C ASP A 191 25.31 -21.67 9.96
N ASP A 192 24.26 -22.01 10.73
CA ASP A 192 24.30 -22.33 12.17
C ASP A 192 25.00 -21.28 13.08
N LEU A 193 25.24 -20.08 12.56
CA LEU A 193 25.82 -18.96 13.31
C LEU A 193 24.74 -18.11 13.99
N ASN A 194 24.97 -17.73 15.25
CA ASN A 194 24.11 -16.77 15.94
C ASN A 194 24.22 -15.36 15.33
N GLY A 195 25.46 -14.90 15.16
CA GLY A 195 25.77 -13.66 14.45
C GLY A 195 26.95 -12.91 15.07
N SER A 196 27.79 -12.39 14.20
CA SER A 196 29.01 -11.65 14.53
C SER A 196 29.14 -10.46 13.59
N TYR A 197 29.40 -9.30 14.17
CA TYR A 197 29.59 -8.08 13.41
C TYR A 197 30.97 -8.05 12.77
N ASN A 198 31.01 -7.86 11.45
CA ASN A 198 32.24 -7.62 10.72
C ASN A 198 32.45 -6.11 10.56
N SER A 199 33.36 -5.56 11.36
CA SER A 199 33.67 -4.12 11.39
C SER A 199 34.28 -3.57 10.09
N THR A 200 34.86 -4.43 9.25
CA THR A 200 35.41 -4.02 7.94
C THR A 200 34.31 -3.91 6.88
N SER A 201 33.37 -4.85 6.85
CA SER A 201 32.26 -4.86 5.88
C SER A 201 31.03 -4.07 6.34
N GLY A 202 30.91 -3.80 7.64
CA GLY A 202 29.75 -3.14 8.25
C GLY A 202 28.50 -4.02 8.37
N LYS A 203 28.65 -5.34 8.24
CA LYS A 203 27.53 -6.30 8.21
C LYS A 203 27.57 -7.30 9.34
N TRP A 204 26.39 -7.80 9.72
CA TRP A 204 26.26 -8.97 10.57
C TRP A 204 26.29 -10.24 9.70
N ASN A 205 26.38 -11.40 10.34
CA ASN A 205 26.16 -12.69 9.71
C ASN A 205 25.20 -13.53 10.59
N GLY A 206 24.90 -14.75 10.15
CA GLY A 206 24.06 -15.69 10.90
C GLY A 206 22.65 -15.15 11.14
N MET A 207 22.02 -15.62 12.21
CA MET A 207 20.62 -15.28 12.52
C MET A 207 20.37 -13.77 12.65
N ILE A 208 21.36 -12.98 13.08
CA ILE A 208 21.22 -11.52 13.15
C ILE A 208 21.08 -10.91 11.74
N GLU A 209 21.86 -11.36 10.76
CA GLU A 209 21.73 -10.87 9.39
C GLU A 209 20.40 -11.31 8.76
N ASP A 210 19.98 -12.55 9.01
CA ASP A 210 18.71 -13.07 8.50
C ASP A 210 17.53 -12.24 9.04
N ILE A 211 17.54 -11.85 10.32
CA ILE A 211 16.50 -10.98 10.90
C ILE A 211 16.56 -9.56 10.31
N LEU A 212 17.75 -9.02 10.06
CA LEU A 212 17.91 -7.66 9.52
C LEU A 212 17.51 -7.56 8.05
N SER A 213 17.68 -8.64 7.29
CA SER A 213 17.38 -8.68 5.85
C SER A 213 15.90 -8.98 5.56
N GLY A 214 15.19 -9.60 6.51
CA GLY A 214 13.74 -9.90 6.41
C GLY A 214 13.44 -11.13 5.59
#